data_AF-A0A7V7VM49-F1
#
_entry.id   AF-A0A7V7VM49-F1
#
_cell.length_a   1.000
_cell.length_b   1.000
_cell.length_c   1.000
_cell.angle_alpha   90.00
_cell.angle_beta   90.00
_cell.angle_gamma   90.00
#
_symmetry.space_group_name_H-M   'P 1'
#
loop_
_entity.id
_entity.type
_entity.pdbx_description
1 polymer ?
#
loop_
_entity_poly.entity_id
_entity_poly.type
_entity_poly.pdbx_seq_one_letter_code
_entity_poly.pdbx_strand_id
1 'polypeptide(L)' 'MAAIPRKKSWQQETAADGLDLPDSQFDYDEFVAREFSRVPHRRLGVAWYWWLLGVLVLAAMLATWISHL' A
#
# COMPACT_ATOMS: atom_id res chain seq x y z
N MET A 1 10.11 46.59 -13.03
CA MET A 1 8.92 45.78 -13.36
C MET A 1 9.06 44.44 -12.67
N ALA A 2 8.28 44.16 -11.62
CA ALA A 2 8.33 42.88 -10.92
C ALA A 2 7.64 41.79 -11.76
N ALA A 3 8.27 40.62 -11.88
CA ALA A 3 7.74 39.50 -12.64
C ALA A 3 6.52 38.90 -11.91
N ILE A 4 5.40 38.73 -12.61
CA ILE A 4 4.22 38.06 -12.09
C ILE A 4 4.52 36.54 -12.06
N PRO A 5 4.45 35.86 -10.89
CA PRO A 5 4.69 34.43 -10.83
C PRO A 5 3.62 33.69 -11.64
N ARG A 6 4.06 32.81 -12.55
CA ARG A 6 3.19 32.02 -13.41
C ARG A 6 2.51 30.92 -12.59
N LYS A 7 1.18 30.91 -12.58
CA LYS A 7 0.38 29.88 -11.91
C LYS A 7 0.67 28.50 -12.47
N LYS A 8 0.77 27.51 -11.58
CA LYS A 8 1.05 26.11 -11.93
C LYS A 8 -0.21 25.44 -12.51
N SER A 9 -0.06 24.51 -13.45
CA SER A 9 -1.19 23.85 -14.12
C SER A 9 -2.11 23.05 -13.18
N TRP A 10 -1.61 22.68 -12.00
CA TRP A 10 -2.36 21.98 -10.94
C TRP A 10 -2.89 22.90 -9.83
N GLN A 11 -2.62 24.21 -9.88
CA GLN A 11 -3.19 25.15 -8.92
C GLN A 11 -4.63 25.48 -9.31
N GLN A 12 -5.58 24.95 -8.56
CA GLN A 12 -6.99 25.32 -8.64
C GLN A 12 -7.20 26.76 -8.15
N GLU A 13 -8.23 27.44 -8.67
CA GLU A 13 -8.68 28.73 -8.15
C GLU A 13 -9.54 28.49 -6.93
N THR A 14 -9.14 29.05 -5.79
CA THR A 14 -9.82 28.91 -4.49
C THR A 14 -11.29 29.36 -4.53
N ALA A 15 -11.72 30.05 -5.60
CA ALA A 15 -13.08 30.57 -5.75
C ALA A 15 -14.10 29.51 -6.21
N ALA A 16 -13.67 28.34 -6.66
CA ALA A 16 -14.55 27.23 -7.01
C ALA A 16 -14.55 26.18 -5.89
N ASP A 17 -14.89 26.60 -4.67
CA ASP A 17 -15.31 25.71 -3.59
C ASP A 17 -16.78 25.26 -3.84
N GLY A 18 -17.07 24.89 -5.09
CA GLY A 18 -18.39 24.50 -5.59
C GLY A 18 -18.66 23.00 -5.41
N LEU A 19 -17.93 22.38 -4.51
CA LEU A 19 -18.33 21.12 -3.95
C LEU A 19 -19.31 21.49 -2.84
N ASP A 20 -20.59 21.12 -2.98
CA ASP A 20 -21.59 21.10 -1.90
C ASP A 20 -21.22 19.98 -0.89
N LEU A 21 -19.93 19.94 -0.54
CA LEU A 21 -19.40 19.09 0.48
C LEU A 21 -19.87 19.69 1.79
N PRO A 22 -20.50 18.89 2.65
CA PRO A 22 -20.88 19.39 3.96
C PRO A 22 -19.63 19.93 4.68
N ASP A 23 -19.78 21.04 5.40
CA ASP A 23 -18.71 21.66 6.22
C ASP A 23 -18.11 20.70 7.27
N SER A 24 -18.73 19.54 7.47
CA SER A 24 -18.19 18.44 8.26
C SER A 24 -16.92 17.90 7.61
N GLN A 25 -15.82 17.87 8.37
CA GLN A 25 -14.62 17.15 7.95
C GLN A 25 -14.98 15.71 7.62
N PHE A 26 -14.69 15.30 6.38
CA PHE A 26 -14.92 13.94 5.93
C PHE A 26 -14.17 12.95 6.83
N ASP A 27 -14.90 12.09 7.54
CA ASP A 27 -14.31 11.03 8.37
C ASP A 27 -13.84 9.87 7.48
N TYR A 28 -12.56 9.95 7.10
CA TYR A 28 -11.92 8.93 6.28
C TYR A 28 -11.92 7.56 6.96
N ASP A 29 -11.74 7.51 8.28
CA ASP A 29 -11.66 6.27 9.04
C ASP A 29 -13.04 5.59 9.11
N GLU A 30 -14.12 6.36 9.32
CA GLU A 30 -15.50 5.84 9.28
C GLU A 30 -15.87 5.33 7.88
N PHE A 31 -15.51 6.06 6.82
CA PHE A 31 -15.74 5.63 5.45
C PHE A 31 -15.01 4.33 5.14
N VAL A 32 -13.72 4.25 5.49
CA VAL A 32 -12.92 3.04 5.26
C VAL A 32 -13.47 1.87 6.07
N ALA A 33 -13.87 2.11 7.32
CA ALA A 33 -14.50 1.09 8.14
C ALA A 33 -15.83 0.63 7.53
N ARG A 34 -16.74 1.53 7.17
CA ARG A 34 -18.04 1.16 6.60
C ARG A 34 -17.93 0.39 5.28
N GLU A 35 -17.04 0.83 4.39
CA GLU A 35 -16.97 0.31 3.02
C GLU A 35 -16.03 -0.90 2.90
N PHE A 36 -14.94 -0.93 3.67
CA PHE A 36 -13.87 -1.92 3.52
C PHE A 36 -13.64 -2.82 4.75
N SER A 37 -14.27 -2.58 5.91
CA SER A 37 -14.02 -3.41 7.11
C SER A 37 -14.59 -4.83 7.07
N ARG A 38 -15.44 -5.16 6.08
CA ARG A 38 -16.10 -6.47 6.01
C ARG A 38 -15.13 -7.64 5.82
N VAL A 39 -13.89 -7.39 5.45
CA VAL A 39 -12.89 -8.45 5.27
C VAL A 39 -11.89 -8.40 6.44
N PRO A 40 -12.03 -9.27 7.46
CA PRO A 40 -10.97 -9.42 8.44
C PRO A 40 -9.68 -9.74 7.71
N HIS A 41 -8.59 -9.05 8.08
CA HIS A 41 -7.26 -9.31 7.52
C HIS A 41 -6.96 -10.79 7.71
N ARG A 42 -7.09 -11.55 6.63
CA ARG A 42 -6.89 -12.98 6.64
C ARG A 42 -5.39 -13.14 6.90
N ARG A 43 -5.02 -13.65 8.07
CA ARG A 43 -3.63 -13.93 8.38
C ARG A 43 -3.15 -14.93 7.33
N LEU A 44 -2.42 -14.44 6.33
CA LEU A 44 -1.76 -15.27 5.32
C LEU A 44 -0.58 -15.94 6.01
N GLY A 45 -0.88 -16.95 6.84
CA GLY A 45 0.13 -17.80 7.40
C GLY A 45 0.81 -18.56 6.27
N VAL A 46 2.14 -18.54 6.24
CA VAL A 46 2.90 -19.39 5.33
C VAL A 46 2.59 -20.84 5.72
N ALA A 47 2.00 -21.59 4.79
CA ALA A 47 1.65 -22.97 5.04
C ALA A 47 2.92 -23.82 5.31
N TRP A 48 2.80 -24.82 6.19
CA TRP A 48 3.93 -25.62 6.67
C TRP A 48 4.74 -26.29 5.55
N TYR A 49 4.11 -26.64 4.43
CA TYR A 49 4.79 -27.28 3.30
C TYR A 49 5.78 -26.33 2.59
N TRP A 50 5.56 -25.02 2.65
CA TRP A 50 6.53 -24.04 2.12
C TRP A 50 7.80 -23.99 2.97
N TRP A 51 7.70 -24.23 4.28
CA TRP A 51 8.88 -24.41 5.12
C TRP A 51 9.66 -25.66 4.75
N LEU A 52 8.96 -26.78 4.52
CA LEU A 52 9.60 -28.02 4.08
C LEU A 52 10.31 -27.84 2.73
N LEU A 53 9.67 -27.17 1.76
CA LEU A 53 10.28 -26.87 0.48
C LEU A 53 11.53 -25.99 0.63
N GLY A 54 11.45 -24.95 1.46
CA GLY A 54 12.60 -24.08 1.75
C GLY A 54 13.78 -24.83 2.35
N VAL A 55 13.52 -25.72 3.31
CA VAL A 55 14.55 -26.59 3.92
C VAL A 55 15.17 -27.53 2.89
N LEU A 56 14.37 -28.12 2.00
CA LEU A 56 14.85 -29.03 0.95
C LEU A 56 15.77 -28.31 -0.04
N VAL A 57 15.38 -27.11 -0.49
CA VAL A 57 16.20 -26.29 -1.39
C VAL A 57 17.51 -25.89 -0.72
N LEU A 58 17.47 -25.48 0.56
CA LEU A 58 18.67 -25.11 1.31
C LEU A 58 19.62 -26.31 1.47
N ALA A 59 19.10 -27.50 1.80
CA ALA A 59 19.88 -28.72 1.90
C ALA A 59 20.54 -29.10 0.57
N ALA A 60 19.83 -28.95 -0.56
CA ALA A 60 20.37 -29.19 -1.89
C ALA A 60 21.54 -28.25 -2.22
N MET A 61 21.42 -26.95 -1.89
CA MET A 61 22.52 -25.98 -2.09
C MET A 61 23.75 -26.31 -1.24
N LEU A 62 23.55 -26.71 0.02
CA LEU A 62 24.66 -27.11 0.89
C LEU A 62 25.33 -28.40 0.39
N ALA A 63 24.52 -29.37 -0.05
CA ALA A 63 25.02 -30.62 -0.59
C ALA A 63 25.86 -30.41 -1.86
N THR A 64 25.41 -29.58 -2.80
CA THR A 64 26.20 -29.25 -4.01
C THR A 64 27.48 -28.51 -3.65
N TRP A 65 27.42 -27.55 -2.72
CA TRP A 65 28.60 -26.82 -2.27
C TRP A 65 29.65 -27.74 -1.62
N ILE A 66 29.25 -28.63 -0.71
CA ILE A 66 30.14 -29.63 -0.09
C ILE A 66 30.71 -30.60 -1.12
N SER A 67 29.92 -30.99 -2.12
CA SER A 67 30.38 -31.92 -3.16
C SER A 67 31.40 -31.31 -4.12
N HIS A 68 31.49 -29.98 -4.17
CA HIS A 68 32.41 -29.21 -5.01
C HIS A 68 33.62 -28.63 -4.24
N LEU A 69 33.74 -28.94 -2.94
CA LEU A 69 34.90 -28.66 -2.09
C LEU A 69 35.88 -29.83 -2.11
#